data_AF-A0A528LU85-F1
#
_entry.id   AF-A0A528LU85-F1
#
_cell.length_a   1.000
_cell.length_b   1.000
_cell.length_c   1.000
_cell.angle_alpha   90.00
_cell.angle_beta   90.00
_cell.angle_gamma   90.00
#
_symmetry.space_group_name_H-M   'P 1'
#
loop_
_entity.id
_entity.type
_entity.pdbx_description
1 polymer ?
#
loop_
_entity_poly.entity_id
_entity_poly.type
_entity_poly.pdbx_seq_one_letter_code
_entity_poly.pdbx_strand_id
1 'polypeptide(L)'
;MKQPGRILLGLYCLLVAVWLVAPTIVVVPMSFNDKKSLAFPPSGFSWQWYQNFFTNPEWSASLIGSLKVAVVTALFATVIGTLAAFGLDRMKSRVSGVLRALLITPMVVPGVVLAVGIYAVYLDTRLVGTMTGFVLAHTMLAVP
;
A
#
# COMPACT_ATOMS: atom_id res chain seq x y z
N MET A 1 -2.90 -22.07 35.94
CA MET A 1 -3.00 -23.10 34.88
C MET A 1 -3.55 -22.43 33.63
N LYS A 2 -2.77 -22.27 32.55
CA LYS A 2 -3.26 -21.64 31.31
C LYS A 2 -4.40 -22.52 30.76
N GLN A 3 -5.60 -21.95 30.65
CA GLN A 3 -6.77 -22.69 30.15
C GLN A 3 -6.46 -23.25 28.75
N PRO A 4 -6.70 -24.55 28.48
CA PRO A 4 -6.33 -25.21 27.22
C PRO A 4 -6.92 -24.50 25.99
N GLY A 5 -8.07 -23.84 26.12
CA GLY A 5 -8.68 -23.03 25.06
C GLY A 5 -7.82 -21.86 24.58
N ARG A 6 -7.02 -21.22 25.45
CA ARG A 6 -6.12 -20.13 25.05
C ARG A 6 -4.95 -20.62 24.21
N ILE A 7 -4.48 -21.83 24.49
CA ILE A 7 -3.37 -22.46 23.74
C ILE A 7 -3.86 -22.89 22.36
N LEU A 8 -5.04 -23.51 22.29
CA LEU A 8 -5.69 -23.89 21.03
C LEU A 8 -5.94 -22.67 20.13
N LEU A 9 -6.49 -21.58 20.68
CA LEU A 9 -6.68 -20.34 19.94
C LEU A 9 -5.35 -19.76 19.43
N GLY A 10 -4.31 -19.75 20.28
CA GLY A 10 -2.98 -19.30 19.88
C GLY A 10 -2.38 -20.10 18.73
N LEU A 11 -2.52 -21.43 18.78
CA LEU A 11 -2.07 -22.33 17.69
C LEU A 11 -2.84 -22.09 16.40
N TYR A 12 -4.17 -21.90 16.50
CA TYR A 12 -5.00 -21.60 15.34
C TYR A 12 -4.61 -20.26 14.69
N CYS A 13 -4.47 -19.19 15.49
CA CYS A 13 -4.01 -17.90 14.99
C CYS A 13 -2.61 -17.98 14.34
N LEU A 14 -1.69 -18.75 14.93
CA LEU A 14 -0.36 -18.97 14.36
C LEU A 14 -0.45 -19.68 13.01
N LEU A 15 -1.28 -20.73 12.90
CA LEU A 15 -1.46 -21.46 11.65
C LEU A 15 -2.02 -20.57 10.55
N VAL A 16 -3.03 -19.74 10.87
CA VAL A 16 -3.59 -18.76 9.93
C VAL A 16 -2.53 -17.72 9.53
N ALA A 17 -1.76 -17.19 10.48
CA ALA A 17 -0.70 -16.23 10.20
C ALA A 17 0.39 -16.82 9.27
N VAL A 18 0.82 -18.05 9.53
CA VAL A 18 1.77 -18.78 8.68
C VAL A 18 1.19 -19.00 7.30
N TRP A 19 -0.08 -19.39 7.19
CA TRP A 19 -0.76 -19.60 5.91
C TRP A 19 -0.82 -18.31 5.06
N LEU A 20 -1.13 -17.16 5.69
CA LEU A 20 -1.17 -15.86 5.01
C LEU A 20 0.21 -15.39 4.54
N VAL A 21 1.27 -15.72 5.27
CA VAL A 21 2.65 -15.32 4.96
C VAL A 21 3.36 -16.34 4.05
N ALA A 22 2.92 -17.60 4.01
CA ALA A 22 3.52 -18.65 3.20
C ALA A 22 3.83 -18.27 1.74
N PRO A 23 2.92 -17.64 0.97
CA PRO A 23 3.22 -17.28 -0.42
C PRO A 23 4.30 -16.20 -0.53
N THR A 24 4.44 -15.30 0.45
CA THR A 24 5.47 -14.24 0.41
C THR A 24 6.85 -14.79 0.78
N ILE A 25 6.92 -15.89 1.54
CA ILE A 25 8.18 -16.57 1.86
C ILE A 25 8.87 -17.10 0.60
N VAL A 26 8.12 -17.44 -0.46
CA VAL A 26 8.68 -17.89 -1.76
C VAL A 26 9.60 -16.83 -2.39
N VAL A 27 9.40 -15.54 -2.06
CA VAL A 27 10.25 -14.45 -2.54
C VAL A 27 11.67 -14.53 -1.94
N VAL A 28 11.83 -15.09 -0.73
CA VAL A 28 13.13 -15.19 -0.05
C VAL A 28 14.11 -16.12 -0.78
N PRO A 29 13.82 -17.39 -1.10
CA PRO A 29 14.75 -18.20 -1.89
C PRO A 29 14.92 -17.65 -3.31
N MET A 30 13.87 -17.04 -3.88
CA MET A 30 13.94 -16.42 -5.21
C MET A 30 14.90 -15.21 -5.27
N SER A 31 15.08 -14.47 -4.17
CA SER A 31 16.01 -13.33 -4.13
C SER A 31 17.49 -13.74 -4.20
N PHE A 32 17.79 -15.02 -3.97
CA PHE A 32 19.13 -15.60 -4.10
C PHE A 32 19.40 -16.23 -5.47
N ASN A 33 18.50 -16.10 -6.44
CA ASN A 33 18.67 -16.71 -7.75
C ASN A 33 19.78 -16.04 -8.57
N ASP A 34 20.68 -16.84 -9.13
CA ASP A 34 21.80 -16.39 -9.97
C ASP A 34 21.32 -15.92 -11.33
N LYS A 35 20.20 -16.44 -11.80
CA LYS A 35 19.63 -16.11 -13.10
C LYS A 35 18.65 -14.95 -12.97
N LYS A 36 18.59 -14.11 -14.02
CA LYS A 36 17.55 -13.07 -14.20
C LYS A 36 16.19 -13.67 -14.62
N SER A 37 15.86 -14.85 -14.11
CA SER A 37 14.63 -15.57 -14.41
C SER A 37 13.82 -15.75 -13.13
N LEU A 38 12.50 -15.60 -13.26
CA LEU A 38 11.54 -15.87 -12.18
C LEU A 38 11.11 -17.35 -12.14
N ALA A 39 11.85 -18.24 -12.80
CA ALA A 39 11.60 -19.67 -12.77
C ALA A 39 11.85 -20.23 -11.36
N PHE A 40 10.84 -20.90 -10.82
CA PHE A 40 10.93 -21.64 -9.57
C PHE A 40 11.09 -23.14 -9.86
N PRO A 41 11.97 -23.87 -9.15
CA PRO A 41 12.86 -23.42 -8.07
C PRO A 41 14.05 -22.57 -8.59
N PRO A 42 14.59 -21.65 -7.77
CA PRO A 42 15.77 -20.88 -8.14
C PRO A 42 16.96 -21.81 -8.38
N SER A 43 17.83 -21.44 -9.33
CA SER A 43 19.01 -22.24 -9.68
C SER A 43 20.27 -21.48 -9.33
N GLY A 44 21.11 -22.06 -8.48
CA GLY A 44 22.30 -21.39 -7.95
C GLY A 44 21.99 -20.50 -6.74
N PHE A 45 23.03 -19.90 -6.17
CA PHE A 45 22.94 -19.02 -5.01
C PHE A 45 23.84 -17.80 -5.18
N SER A 46 23.26 -16.61 -5.17
CA SER A 46 23.95 -15.35 -5.42
C SER A 46 23.38 -14.20 -4.61
N TRP A 47 24.28 -13.33 -4.17
CA TRP A 47 23.97 -12.07 -3.50
C TRP A 47 23.82 -10.90 -4.47
N GLN A 48 23.87 -11.14 -5.78
CA GLN A 48 23.91 -10.09 -6.81
C GLN A 48 22.78 -9.05 -6.70
N TRP A 49 21.57 -9.48 -6.34
CA TRP A 49 20.41 -8.60 -6.25
C TRP A 49 20.49 -7.70 -5.01
N TYR A 50 20.99 -8.24 -3.90
CA TYR A 50 21.26 -7.46 -2.70
C TYR A 50 22.38 -6.45 -2.94
N GLN A 51 23.49 -6.86 -3.58
CA GLN A 51 24.56 -5.94 -3.96
C GLN A 51 24.04 -4.84 -4.88
N ASN A 52 23.33 -5.21 -5.95
CA ASN A 52 22.75 -4.25 -6.91
C ASN A 52 21.79 -3.26 -6.25
N PHE A 53 21.01 -3.68 -5.25
CA PHE A 53 20.13 -2.78 -4.49
C PHE A 53 20.91 -1.69 -3.76
N PHE A 54 22.05 -2.02 -3.15
CA PHE A 54 22.87 -1.04 -2.41
C PHE A 54 23.83 -0.24 -3.31
N THR A 55 24.22 -0.77 -4.47
CA THR A 55 25.17 -0.09 -5.36
C THR A 55 24.52 0.74 -6.45
N ASN A 56 23.28 0.42 -6.86
CA ASN A 56 22.60 1.17 -7.91
C ASN A 56 21.85 2.38 -7.30
N PRO A 57 22.21 3.62 -7.69
CA PRO A 57 21.55 4.82 -7.20
C PRO A 57 20.04 4.86 -7.46
N GLU A 58 19.56 4.26 -8.55
CA GLU A 58 18.13 4.24 -8.89
C GLU A 58 17.30 3.52 -7.82
N TRP A 59 17.77 2.38 -7.29
CA TRP A 59 17.07 1.67 -6.21
C TRP A 59 16.97 2.53 -4.94
N SER A 60 18.07 3.18 -4.58
CA SER A 60 18.11 4.07 -3.41
C SER A 60 17.21 5.29 -3.59
N ALA A 61 17.19 5.89 -4.78
CA ALA A 61 16.36 7.04 -5.12
C ALA A 61 14.87 6.68 -5.11
N SER A 62 14.51 5.52 -5.69
CA SER A 62 13.15 5.00 -5.67
C SER A 62 12.68 4.69 -4.24
N LEU A 63 13.52 4.06 -3.41
CA LEU A 63 13.21 3.79 -2.01
C LEU A 63 12.90 5.08 -1.25
N ILE A 64 13.77 6.08 -1.37
CA ILE A 64 13.60 7.38 -0.70
C ILE A 64 12.36 8.10 -1.25
N GLY A 65 12.12 8.05 -2.56
CA GLY A 65 10.93 8.61 -3.20
C GLY A 65 9.65 8.00 -2.65
N SER A 66 9.56 6.67 -2.62
CA SER A 66 8.41 5.94 -2.07
C SER A 66 8.19 6.24 -0.59
N LEU A 67 9.26 6.27 0.23
CA LEU A 67 9.15 6.62 1.65
C LEU A 67 8.62 8.04 1.86
N LYS A 68 9.13 9.02 1.10
CA LYS A 68 8.63 10.39 1.18
C LYS A 68 7.14 10.44 0.82
N VAL A 69 6.71 9.77 -0.25
CA VAL A 69 5.30 9.77 -0.66
C VAL A 69 4.45 9.14 0.43
N ALA A 70 4.85 7.97 0.93
CA ALA A 70 4.12 7.24 1.96
C ALA A 70 3.93 8.05 3.25
N VAL A 71 5.00 8.69 3.75
CA VAL A 71 4.94 9.49 4.99
C VAL A 71 4.02 10.69 4.82
N VAL A 72 4.17 11.43 3.71
CA VAL A 72 3.36 12.63 3.46
C VAL A 72 1.90 12.25 3.24
N THR A 73 1.62 11.23 2.44
CA THR A 73 0.27 10.68 2.26
C THR A 73 -0.35 10.22 3.57
N ALA A 74 0.38 9.45 4.40
CA ALA A 74 -0.14 8.95 5.67
C ALA A 74 -0.53 10.11 6.61
N LEU A 75 0.29 11.16 6.66
CA LEU A 75 -0.02 12.36 7.44
C LEU A 75 -1.29 13.05 6.95
N PHE A 76 -1.39 13.36 5.66
CA PHE A 76 -2.56 14.05 5.10
C PHE A 76 -3.83 13.19 5.18
N ALA A 77 -3.74 11.91 4.84
CA ALA A 77 -4.88 11.00 4.90
C ALA A 77 -5.41 10.85 6.33
N THR A 78 -4.52 10.71 7.31
CA THR A 78 -4.91 10.62 8.73
C THR A 78 -5.58 11.90 9.19
N VAL A 79 -5.00 13.08 8.90
CA VAL A 79 -5.59 14.36 9.31
C VAL A 79 -6.95 14.59 8.64
N ILE A 80 -7.02 14.46 7.32
CA ILE A 80 -8.24 14.69 6.54
C ILE A 80 -9.32 13.66 6.91
N GLY A 81 -8.98 12.37 6.96
CA GLY A 81 -9.89 11.29 7.33
C GLY A 81 -10.43 11.44 8.74
N THR A 82 -9.58 11.81 9.71
CA THR A 82 -10.01 12.06 11.10
C THR A 82 -10.96 13.25 11.18
N LEU A 83 -10.63 14.38 10.52
CA LEU A 83 -11.51 15.56 10.50
C LEU A 83 -12.84 15.26 9.80
N ALA A 84 -12.81 14.51 8.69
CA ALA A 84 -14.00 14.07 7.98
C ALA A 84 -14.87 13.16 8.87
N ALA A 85 -14.29 12.19 9.56
CA ALA A 85 -15.00 11.31 10.48
C ALA A 85 -15.68 12.09 11.61
N PHE A 86 -14.96 13.00 12.27
CA PHE A 86 -15.52 13.87 13.32
C PHE A 86 -16.66 14.77 12.79
N GLY A 87 -16.49 15.36 11.61
CA GLY A 87 -17.51 16.22 11.01
C GLY A 87 -18.78 15.45 10.63
N LEU A 88 -18.62 14.26 10.04
CA LEU A 88 -19.72 13.42 9.58
C LEU A 88 -20.49 12.73 10.70
N ASP A 89 -19.85 12.49 11.84
CA ASP A 89 -20.51 11.98 13.04
C ASP A 89 -21.40 13.04 13.70
N ARG A 90 -20.96 14.31 13.69
CA ARG A 90 -21.72 15.42 14.30
C ARG A 90 -22.82 15.99 13.41
N MET A 91 -22.79 15.76 12.10
CA MET A 91 -23.82 16.23 11.17
C MET A 91 -25.08 15.37 11.23
N LYS A 92 -26.22 15.97 11.61
CA LYS A 92 -27.55 15.33 11.63
C LYS A 92 -28.34 15.49 10.33
N SER A 93 -27.76 16.12 9.30
CA SER A 93 -28.45 16.45 8.04
C SER A 93 -28.24 15.37 6.97
N ARG A 94 -29.12 15.36 5.95
CA ARG A 94 -28.99 14.48 4.76
C ARG A 94 -27.68 14.69 4.00
N VAL A 95 -27.04 15.84 4.15
CA VAL A 95 -25.73 16.18 3.54
C VAL A 95 -24.63 15.22 4.02
N SER A 96 -24.69 14.75 5.28
CA SER A 96 -23.74 13.75 5.81
C SER A 96 -23.75 12.46 5.00
N GLY A 97 -24.93 12.02 4.53
CA GLY A 97 -25.06 10.83 3.68
C GLY A 97 -24.39 11.01 2.31
N VAL A 98 -24.57 12.16 1.67
CA VAL A 98 -23.93 12.48 0.37
C VAL A 98 -22.41 12.56 0.52
N LEU A 99 -21.91 13.21 1.57
CA LEU A 99 -20.48 13.33 1.82
C LEU A 99 -19.85 11.95 2.12
N ARG A 100 -20.51 11.08 2.90
CA ARG A 100 -20.05 9.70 3.11
C ARG A 100 -19.97 8.92 1.79
N ALA A 101 -20.98 9.05 0.93
CA ALA A 101 -20.98 8.40 -0.38
C ALA A 101 -19.83 8.90 -1.27
N LEU A 102 -19.59 10.21 -1.30
CA LEU A 102 -18.47 10.81 -2.02
C LEU A 102 -17.12 10.30 -1.50
N LEU A 103 -16.93 10.23 -0.18
CA LEU A 103 -15.70 9.70 0.41
C LEU A 103 -15.48 8.24 0.06
N ILE A 104 -16.50 7.37 0.10
CA ILE A 104 -16.33 5.93 -0.19
C ILE A 104 -16.15 5.67 -1.70
N THR A 105 -16.47 6.64 -2.57
CA THR A 105 -16.42 6.48 -4.04
C THR A 105 -15.10 5.88 -4.57
N PRO A 106 -13.89 6.31 -4.12
CA PRO A 106 -12.63 5.75 -4.60
C PRO A 106 -12.44 4.26 -4.28
N MET A 107 -13.08 3.73 -3.24
CA MET A 107 -13.04 2.29 -2.92
C MET A 107 -13.97 1.45 -3.82
N VAL A 108 -15.03 2.07 -4.34
CA VAL A 108 -16.03 1.41 -5.19
C VAL A 108 -15.61 1.42 -6.66
N VAL A 109 -14.96 2.49 -7.09
CA VAL A 109 -14.49 2.63 -8.48
C VAL A 109 -13.32 1.66 -8.74
N PRO A 110 -13.33 0.90 -9.85
CA PRO A 110 -12.21 0.05 -10.22
C PRO A 110 -10.91 0.85 -10.35
N GLY A 111 -9.82 0.37 -9.72
CA GLY A 111 -8.57 1.12 -9.63
C GLY A 111 -7.99 1.57 -10.98
N VAL A 112 -8.16 0.77 -12.04
CA VAL A 112 -7.72 1.12 -13.40
C VAL A 112 -8.48 2.34 -13.94
N VAL A 113 -9.80 2.39 -13.75
CA VAL A 113 -10.64 3.51 -14.21
C VAL A 113 -10.24 4.79 -13.48
N LEU A 114 -10.04 4.71 -12.17
CA LEU A 114 -9.62 5.84 -11.36
C LEU A 114 -8.21 6.32 -11.77
N ALA A 115 -7.28 5.41 -12.04
CA ALA A 115 -5.93 5.76 -12.48
C ALA A 115 -5.94 6.53 -13.81
N VAL A 116 -6.73 6.08 -14.79
CA VAL A 116 -6.89 6.79 -16.08
C VAL A 116 -7.53 8.16 -15.88
N GLY A 117 -8.53 8.28 -15.01
CA GLY A 117 -9.18 9.56 -14.69
C GLY A 117 -8.23 10.56 -14.03
N ILE A 118 -7.46 10.11 -13.03
CA ILE A 118 -6.42 10.93 -12.37
C ILE A 118 -5.36 11.35 -13.41
N TYR A 119 -4.90 10.42 -14.24
CA TYR A 119 -3.92 10.70 -15.27
C TYR A 119 -4.40 11.78 -16.26
N ALA A 120 -5.64 11.69 -16.72
CA ALA A 120 -6.23 12.70 -17.61
C ALA A 120 -6.22 14.11 -16.97
N VAL A 121 -6.61 14.23 -15.69
CA VAL A 121 -6.58 15.51 -14.96
C VAL A 121 -5.13 16.00 -14.72
N TYR A 122 -4.22 15.07 -14.45
CA TYR A 122 -2.83 15.39 -14.15
C TYR A 122 -2.02 15.81 -15.37
N LEU A 123 -2.43 15.39 -16.57
CA LEU A 123 -1.83 15.84 -17.82
C LEU A 123 -1.96 17.36 -17.98
N ASP A 124 -3.17 17.89 -17.82
CA ASP A 124 -3.44 19.33 -17.97
C ASP A 124 -2.79 20.16 -16.86
N THR A 125 -2.75 19.62 -15.65
CA THR A 125 -2.17 20.29 -14.47
C THR A 125 -0.66 20.05 -14.31
N ARG A 126 -0.02 19.30 -15.21
CA ARG A 126 1.41 18.93 -15.19
C ARG A 126 1.84 18.25 -13.88
N LEU A 127 0.95 17.48 -13.27
CA LEU A 127 1.22 16.72 -12.05
C LEU A 127 1.70 15.29 -12.31
N VAL A 128 1.65 14.82 -13.57
CA VAL A 128 2.13 13.50 -13.97
C VAL A 128 3.61 13.32 -13.61
N GLY A 129 3.92 12.23 -12.90
CA GLY A 129 5.30 11.90 -12.50
C GLY A 129 5.88 12.80 -11.41
N THR A 130 5.09 13.73 -10.84
CA THR A 130 5.55 14.62 -9.76
C THR A 130 5.25 14.05 -8.39
N MET A 131 6.10 14.39 -7.41
CA MET A 131 5.89 14.07 -6.00
C MET A 131 4.51 14.50 -5.51
N THR A 132 4.10 15.73 -5.83
CA THR A 132 2.81 16.30 -5.41
C THR A 132 1.64 15.54 -6.01
N GLY A 133 1.73 15.17 -7.29
CA GLY A 133 0.72 14.34 -7.95
C GLY A 133 0.56 12.99 -7.24
N PHE A 134 1.66 12.30 -6.94
CA PHE A 134 1.60 11.05 -6.19
C PHE A 134 0.95 11.21 -4.82
N VAL A 135 1.34 12.24 -4.05
CA VAL A 135 0.78 12.49 -2.71
C VAL A 135 -0.72 12.75 -2.77
N LEU A 136 -1.19 13.61 -3.69
CA LEU A 136 -2.61 13.94 -3.82
C LEU A 136 -3.45 12.72 -4.21
N ALA A 137 -3.01 11.97 -5.23
CA ALA A 137 -3.70 10.77 -5.68
C ALA A 137 -3.81 9.71 -4.58
N HIS A 138 -2.71 9.42 -3.88
CA HIS A 138 -2.72 8.44 -2.80
C HIS A 138 -3.48 8.93 -1.57
N THR A 139 -3.46 10.23 -1.27
CA THR A 139 -4.26 10.79 -0.16
C THR A 139 -5.74 10.62 -0.43
N MET A 140 -6.22 10.98 -1.63
CA MET A 140 -7.61 10.78 -2.02
C MET A 140 -8.06 9.33 -1.90
N LEU A 141 -7.18 8.38 -2.24
CA LEU A 141 -7.41 6.95 -2.12
C LEU A 141 -7.40 6.42 -0.67
N ALA A 142 -6.60 7.04 0.20
CA ALA A 142 -6.34 6.55 1.56
C ALA A 142 -7.19 7.25 2.65
N VAL A 143 -7.95 8.29 2.29
CA VAL A 143 -8.87 8.99 3.20
C VAL A 143 -10.07 8.15 3.67
N PRO A 144 -10.75 7.37 2.81
CA PRO A 144 -11.94 6.59 3.20
C PRO A 144 -11.58 5.39 4.06
#